data_AF-A0A7X8LER0-F1
#
_entry.id   AF-A0A7X8LER0-F1
#
_cell.length_a   1.000
_cell.length_b   1.000
_cell.length_c   1.000
_cell.angle_alpha   90.00
_cell.angle_beta   90.00
_cell.angle_gamma   90.00
#
_symmetry.space_group_name_H-M   'P 1'
#
loop_
_entity.id
_entity.type
_entity.pdbx_description
1 polymer ?
#
loop_
_entity_poly.entity_id
_entity_poly.type
_entity_poly.pdbx_seq_one_letter_code
_entity_poly.pdbx_strand_id
1 'polypeptide(L)'
;MYALFIVLNEIDYLDDILAAFVNVGVSGATILDSQGMASLIVSSEKHNIPIFGTFKQFIEDSRPFNKTIFSVLEDEKLVERIVNEVQVVMEEVPSSSAGFMFTVPICKAYTFGSK
;
A
#
# COMPACT_ATOMS: atom_id res chain seq x y z
N MET A 1 3.79 16.36 10.75
CA MET A 1 3.70 14.88 10.75
C MET A 1 2.67 14.42 9.74
N TYR A 2 2.96 13.33 9.04
CA TYR A 2 2.10 12.72 8.05
C TYR A 2 2.07 11.21 8.26
N ALA A 3 0.91 10.58 8.15
CA ALA A 3 0.86 9.15 7.91
C ALA A 3 0.97 8.92 6.41
N LEU A 4 2.02 8.21 5.97
CA LEU A 4 2.10 7.70 4.61
C LEU A 4 1.45 6.32 4.59
N PHE A 5 0.48 6.13 3.71
CA PHE A 5 -0.14 4.85 3.40
C PHE A 5 0.33 4.38 2.02
N ILE A 6 0.66 3.10 1.93
CA ILE A 6 0.99 2.40 0.69
C ILE A 6 0.06 1.20 0.59
N VAL A 7 -0.76 1.16 -0.46
CA VAL A 7 -1.57 -0.01 -0.82
C VAL A 7 -0.81 -0.74 -1.91
N LEU A 8 -0.32 -1.94 -1.59
CA LEU A 8 0.49 -2.78 -2.45
C LEU A 8 -0.32 -4.01 -2.88
N ASN A 9 -0.51 -4.20 -4.18
CA ASN A 9 -1.13 -5.44 -4.69
C ASN A 9 -0.05 -6.48 -5.06
N GLU A 10 1.08 -6.06 -5.62
CA GLU A 10 2.23 -6.94 -5.90
C GLU A 10 3.07 -7.18 -4.64
N ILE A 11 2.59 -8.09 -3.78
CA ILE A 11 3.18 -8.31 -2.46
C ILE A 11 4.63 -8.85 -2.49
N ASP A 12 5.12 -9.29 -3.64
CA ASP A 12 6.49 -9.73 -3.82
C ASP A 12 7.51 -8.57 -3.68
N TYR A 13 7.05 -7.32 -3.85
CA TYR A 13 7.86 -6.10 -3.64
C TYR A 13 7.82 -5.58 -2.19
N LEU A 14 7.15 -6.28 -1.27
CA LEU A 14 7.01 -5.82 0.12
C LEU A 14 8.38 -5.61 0.77
N ASP A 15 9.28 -6.56 0.64
CA ASP A 15 10.59 -6.51 1.29
C ASP A 15 11.46 -5.37 0.73
N ASP A 16 11.39 -5.12 -0.57
CA ASP A 16 12.11 -4.02 -1.23
C ASP A 16 11.58 -2.65 -0.78
N ILE A 17 10.26 -2.52 -0.62
CA ILE A 17 9.64 -1.31 -0.07
C ILE A 17 10.07 -1.09 1.38
N LEU A 18 10.11 -2.15 2.20
CA LEU A 18 10.57 -2.05 3.59
C LEU A 18 12.07 -1.71 3.67
N ALA A 19 12.89 -2.23 2.75
CA ALA A 19 14.30 -1.87 2.62
C ALA A 19 14.46 -0.38 2.27
N ALA A 20 13.65 0.15 1.35
CA ALA A 20 13.63 1.58 1.03
C ALA A 20 13.32 2.45 2.26
N PHE A 21 12.39 2.04 3.11
CA PHE A 21 12.07 2.72 4.38
C PHE A 21 13.28 2.79 5.30
N VAL A 22 14.00 1.67 5.47
CA VAL A 22 15.22 1.62 6.29
C VAL A 22 16.30 2.53 5.71
N ASN A 23 16.51 2.51 4.39
CA ASN A 23 17.55 3.29 3.71
C ASN A 23 17.40 4.81 3.89
N VAL A 24 16.16 5.29 3.98
CA VAL A 24 15.88 6.72 4.19
C VAL A 24 15.75 7.14 5.65
N GLY A 25 15.89 6.19 6.58
CA GLY A 25 15.94 6.41 8.02
C GLY A 25 14.59 6.29 8.74
N VAL A 26 13.61 5.60 8.15
CA VAL A 26 12.33 5.32 8.82
C VAL A 26 12.53 4.19 9.84
N SER A 27 12.14 4.44 11.09
CA SER A 27 12.35 3.51 12.20
C SER A 27 11.32 2.40 12.30
N GLY A 28 10.16 2.54 11.65
CA GLY A 28 9.13 1.52 11.66
C GLY A 28 7.96 1.79 10.72
N ALA A 29 7.24 0.72 10.40
CA ALA A 29 5.99 0.74 9.67
C ALA A 29 5.06 -0.34 10.25
N THR A 30 3.75 -0.17 10.07
CA THR A 30 2.75 -1.19 10.36
C THR A 30 2.21 -1.74 9.06
N ILE A 31 2.02 -3.05 9.00
CA ILE A 31 1.57 -3.77 7.80
C ILE A 31 0.27 -4.48 8.14
N LEU A 32 -0.73 -4.33 7.29
CA LEU A 32 -2.04 -4.96 7.40
C LEU A 32 -2.32 -5.81 6.16
N ASP A 33 -2.95 -6.96 6.36
CA ASP A 33 -3.62 -7.68 5.29
C ASP A 33 -4.89 -6.91 4.89
N SER A 34 -5.03 -6.58 3.61
CA SER A 34 -6.15 -5.79 3.08
C SER A 34 -6.71 -6.41 1.80
N GLN A 35 -7.87 -5.93 1.35
CA GLN A 35 -8.52 -6.40 0.12
C GLN A 35 -9.07 -5.22 -0.67
N GLY A 36 -8.92 -5.28 -1.99
CA GLY A 36 -9.59 -4.36 -2.90
C GLY A 36 -11.08 -4.65 -3.00
N MET A 37 -11.88 -3.64 -3.32
CA MET A 37 -13.32 -3.84 -3.51
C MET A 37 -13.63 -4.74 -4.73
N ALA A 38 -12.80 -4.70 -5.76
CA ALA A 38 -13.00 -5.49 -6.98
C ALA A 38 -12.98 -7.00 -6.72
N SER A 39 -12.05 -7.48 -5.89
CA SER A 39 -11.97 -8.91 -5.53
C SER A 39 -13.22 -9.36 -4.75
N LEU A 40 -13.72 -8.54 -3.83
CA LEU A 40 -14.94 -8.82 -3.06
C LEU A 40 -16.21 -8.84 -3.92
N ILE A 41 -16.31 -7.95 -4.92
CA ILE A 41 -17.47 -7.90 -5.82
C ILE A 41 -17.49 -9.15 -6.72
N VAL A 42 -16.34 -9.54 -7.29
CA VAL A 42 -16.23 -10.74 -8.13
C VAL A 42 -16.51 -12.02 -7.34
N SER A 43 -16.08 -12.12 -6.09
CA SER A 43 -16.36 -13.28 -5.23
C SER A 43 -17.81 -13.36 -4.75
N SER A 44 -18.58 -12.28 -4.91
CA SER A 44 -19.97 -12.21 -4.47
C SER A 44 -20.93 -12.53 -5.62
N GLU A 45 -21.37 -13.79 -5.74
CA GLU A 45 -22.31 -14.26 -6.79
C GLU A 45 -23.60 -13.43 -6.93
N LYS A 46 -23.95 -12.63 -5.92
CA LYS A 46 -25.13 -11.75 -5.91
C LYS A 46 -24.99 -10.48 -6.74
N HIS A 47 -23.77 -10.04 -7.06
CA HIS A 47 -23.53 -8.75 -7.72
C HIS A 47 -23.13 -8.99 -9.17
N ASN A 48 -24.12 -9.32 -10.00
CA ASN A 48 -23.92 -9.61 -11.43
C ASN A 48 -23.70 -8.30 -12.22
N ILE A 49 -22.63 -7.56 -11.91
CA ILE A 49 -22.26 -6.34 -12.60
C ILE A 49 -21.48 -6.75 -13.86
N PRO A 50 -22.01 -6.51 -15.09
CA PRO A 50 -21.46 -7.09 -16.33
C PRO A 50 -19.99 -6.78 -16.59
N ILE A 51 -19.54 -5.58 -16.19
CA ILE A 51 -18.15 -5.14 -16.34
C ILE A 51 -17.20 -6.10 -15.59
N PHE A 52 -17.56 -6.57 -14.40
CA PHE A 52 -16.71 -7.46 -13.61
C PHE A 52 -16.68 -8.89 -14.14
N GLY A 53 -17.72 -9.34 -14.86
CA GLY A 53 -17.72 -10.63 -15.55
C GLY A 53 -16.63 -10.72 -16.62
N THR A 54 -16.41 -9.63 -17.36
CA THR A 54 -15.36 -9.54 -18.40
C THR A 54 -13.95 -9.48 -17.80
N PHE A 55 -13.80 -8.88 -16.61
CA PHE A 55 -12.52 -8.78 -15.91
C PHE A 55 -12.26 -9.91 -14.90
N LYS A 56 -13.19 -10.87 -14.77
CA LYS A 56 -13.15 -11.93 -13.77
C LYS A 56 -11.84 -12.72 -13.80
N GLN A 57 -11.34 -13.08 -14.99
CA GLN A 57 -10.10 -13.82 -15.15
C GLN A 57 -8.87 -13.02 -14.65
N PHE A 58 -8.83 -11.71 -14.87
CA PHE A 58 -7.75 -10.84 -14.37
C PHE A 58 -7.82 -10.61 -12.85
N ILE A 59 -9.02 -10.71 -12.27
CA ILE A 59 -9.25 -10.51 -10.83
C ILE A 59 -9.04 -11.83 -10.07
N GLU A 60 -9.38 -12.98 -10.66
CA GLU A 60 -9.12 -14.31 -10.05
C GLU A 60 -7.63 -14.65 -9.99
N ASP A 61 -6.82 -14.18 -10.96
CA ASP A 61 -5.35 -14.33 -10.92
C ASP A 61 -4.66 -13.37 -9.94
N SER A 62 -5.38 -12.35 -9.43
CA SER A 62 -4.85 -11.46 -8.39
C SER A 62 -4.92 -12.16 -7.03
N ARG A 63 -3.79 -12.26 -6.33
CA ARG A 63 -3.74 -12.85 -4.98
C ARG A 63 -4.84 -12.21 -4.12
N PRO A 64 -5.59 -12.99 -3.31
CA PRO A 64 -6.79 -12.50 -2.64
C PRO A 64 -6.54 -11.36 -1.63
N PHE A 65 -5.28 -11.10 -1.27
CA PHE A 65 -4.91 -10.14 -0.25
C PHE A 65 -3.84 -9.16 -0.75
N ASN A 66 -4.18 -7.88 -0.70
CA ASN A 66 -3.25 -6.77 -0.78
C ASN A 66 -2.53 -6.61 0.57
N LYS A 67 -1.46 -5.82 0.58
CA LYS A 67 -0.81 -5.34 1.80
C LYS A 67 -1.00 -3.84 1.90
N THR A 68 -1.48 -3.36 3.05
CA THR A 68 -1.47 -1.94 3.37
C THR A 68 -0.36 -1.67 4.36
N ILE A 69 0.63 -0.89 3.95
CA ILE A 69 1.76 -0.46 4.77
C ILE A 69 1.48 0.98 5.19
N PHE A 70 1.68 1.32 6.46
CA PHE A 70 1.67 2.71 6.87
C PHE A 70 2.74 3.04 7.90
N SER A 71 3.27 4.25 7.81
CA SER A 71 4.22 4.79 8.77
C SER A 71 3.88 6.25 9.10
N VAL A 72 4.15 6.64 10.33
CA VAL A 72 4.01 8.02 10.80
C VAL A 72 5.37 8.70 10.66
N LEU A 73 5.40 9.76 9.86
CA LEU A 73 6.60 10.48 9.45
C LEU A 73 6.60 11.90 10.03
N GLU A 74 7.77 12.39 10.41
CA GLU A 74 7.93 13.65 11.15
C GLU A 74 7.58 14.86 10.28
N ASP A 75 8.06 14.88 9.04
CA ASP A 75 7.92 15.98 8.10
C ASP A 75 7.67 15.54 6.65
N GLU A 76 7.33 16.51 5.80
CA GLU A 76 7.02 16.31 4.38
C GLU A 76 8.24 15.94 3.53
N LYS A 77 9.45 16.37 3.91
CA LYS A 77 10.67 16.02 3.17
C LYS A 77 10.96 14.53 3.30
N LEU A 78 10.73 13.96 4.48
CA LEU A 78 10.87 12.52 4.70
C LEU A 78 9.84 11.73 3.90
N VAL A 79 8.59 12.23 3.82
CA VAL A 79 7.54 11.67 2.95
C VAL A 79 8.02 11.63 1.51
N GLU A 80 8.47 12.76 0.95
CA GLU A 80 8.92 12.85 -0.44
C GLU A 80 10.07 11.90 -0.74
N ARG A 81 11.05 11.81 0.17
CA ARG A 81 12.18 10.87 0.03
C ARG A 81 11.70 9.42 -0.05
N ILE A 82 10.80 8.99 0.84
CA ILE A 82 10.25 7.63 0.83
C ILE A 82 9.44 7.39 -0.44
N VAL A 83 8.59 8.33 -0.83
CA VAL A 83 7.76 8.21 -2.04
C VAL A 83 8.64 8.02 -3.27
N ASN A 84 9.73 8.77 -3.38
CA ASN A 84 10.67 8.64 -4.50
C ASN A 84 11.36 7.26 -4.51
N GLU A 85 11.85 6.78 -3.37
CA GLU A 85 12.47 5.45 -3.30
C GLU A 85 11.48 4.32 -3.64
N VAL A 86 10.24 4.41 -3.16
CA VAL A 86 9.19 3.43 -3.49
C VAL A 86 8.82 3.51 -4.97
N GLN A 87 8.78 4.70 -5.56
CA GLN A 87 8.56 4.86 -7.00
C GLN A 87 9.67 4.21 -7.84
N VAL A 88 10.93 4.28 -7.39
CA VAL A 88 12.05 3.59 -8.04
C VAL A 88 11.89 2.08 -7.93
N VAL A 89 11.56 1.56 -6.73
CA VAL A 89 11.30 0.11 -6.54
C VAL A 89 10.20 -0.40 -7.46
N MET A 90 9.16 0.42 -7.68
CA MET A 90 7.97 0.04 -8.45
C MET A 90 8.03 0.46 -9.93
N GLU A 91 9.16 0.97 -10.43
CA GLU A 91 9.27 1.58 -11.77
C GLU A 91 8.89 0.61 -12.91
N GLU A 92 9.27 -0.66 -12.78
CA GLU A 92 8.99 -1.70 -13.77
C GLU A 92 7.61 -2.35 -13.60
N VAL A 93 6.89 -2.03 -12.52
CA VAL A 93 5.60 -2.66 -12.21
C VAL A 93 4.48 -1.98 -13.00
N PRO A 94 3.64 -2.73 -13.74
CA PRO A 94 2.51 -2.16 -14.45
C PRO A 94 1.59 -1.37 -13.51
N SER A 95 1.20 -0.15 -13.90
CA SER A 95 0.39 0.74 -13.06
C SER A 95 -0.96 0.15 -12.65
N SER A 96 -1.49 -0.80 -13.44
CA SER A 96 -2.73 -1.52 -13.13
C SER A 96 -2.61 -2.50 -11.97
N SER A 97 -1.39 -2.93 -11.61
CA SER A 97 -1.14 -3.89 -10.52
C SER A 97 -0.26 -3.34 -9.39
N ALA A 98 0.47 -2.24 -9.58
CA ALA A 98 1.36 -1.67 -8.55
C ALA A 98 0.66 -1.29 -7.24
N GLY A 99 -0.57 -0.75 -7.31
CA GLY A 99 -1.27 -0.15 -6.18
C GLY A 99 -1.08 1.36 -6.13
N PHE A 100 -1.11 1.98 -4.94
CA PHE A 100 -0.99 3.44 -4.80
C PHE A 100 -0.53 3.90 -3.41
N MET A 101 -0.06 5.14 -3.33
CA MET A 101 0.34 5.79 -2.07
C MET A 101 -0.47 7.06 -1.82
N PHE A 102 -0.73 7.38 -0.56
CA PHE A 102 -1.35 8.64 -0.16
C PHE A 102 -0.94 9.03 1.25
N THR A 103 -1.10 10.31 1.59
CA THR A 103 -0.77 10.83 2.91
C THR A 103 -2.00 11.36 3.65
N VAL A 104 -1.95 11.28 4.97
CA VAL A 104 -2.93 11.88 5.88
C VAL A 104 -2.20 12.79 6.86
N PRO A 105 -2.58 14.08 6.99
CA PRO A 105 -1.95 14.97 7.95
C PRO A 105 -2.27 14.52 9.39
N ILE A 106 -1.26 14.48 10.25
CA ILE A 106 -1.42 14.15 11.67
C ILE A 106 -1.26 15.41 12.51
N CYS A 107 -2.33 15.78 13.22
CA CYS A 107 -2.30 16.91 14.15
C CYS A 107 -1.60 16.57 15.47
N LYS A 108 -1.78 15.35 15.98
CA LYS A 108 -1.22 14.87 17.25
C LYS A 108 -0.95 13.38 17.19
N ALA A 109 0.16 12.94 17.76
CA ALA A 109 0.49 11.54 17.99
C ALA A 109 0.93 11.36 19.45
N TYR A 110 0.67 10.18 20.02
CA TYR A 110 1.01 9.85 21.39
C TYR A 110 1.82 8.55 21.38
N THR A 111 2.94 8.53 22.09
CA THR A 111 3.76 7.33 22.25
C THR A 111 3.43 6.65 23.58
N PHE A 112 3.48 5.33 23.59
CA PHE A 112 3.38 4.55 24.82
C PHE A 112 4.78 4.19 25.31
N GLY A 113 5.04 4.33 26.61
CA GLY A 113 6.25 3.77 27.23
C GLY A 113 7.56 4.48 26.95
N SER A 114 7.56 5.79 26.68
CA SER A 114 8.79 6.59 26.71
C SER A 114 9.36 6.58 28.15
N LYS A 115 10.44 5.83 28.35
CA LYS A 115 11.38 6.06 29.45
C LYS A 115 12.47 7.01 28.98
#